data_AF-F8AJF8-F1
#
_entry.id   AF-F8AJF8-F1
#
_cell.length_a   1.000
_cell.length_b   1.000
_cell.length_c   1.000
_cell.angle_alpha   90.00
_cell.angle_beta   90.00
_cell.angle_gamma   90.00
#
_symmetry.space_group_name_H-M   'P 1'
#
loop_
_entity.id
_entity.type
_entity.pdbx_description
1 polymer ?
#
loop_
_entity_poly.entity_id
_entity_poly.type
_entity_poly.pdbx_seq_one_letter_code
_entity_poly.pdbx_strand_id
1 'polypeptide(L)'
;MARKPEYKNPRTFSVTIEAEIKEEIDEFRGKLSYGKVFTMLWRAYKGEVVKAIELENLRRENEELKKRIEELQKLVQRLQDELAKYGGISKREREALDLREEAWRILDVHSELKLIDFFRMLGWSEMGETLKKKAEVFLRRWFRDEGKYLVSEELGLVVEKKLDVGILAWRVRRLAPDVDSFRTTKVGVVV
;
A
#
# COMPACT_ATOMS: atom_id res chain seq x y z
N MET A 1 -45.02 -20.54 -55.64
CA MET A 1 -44.57 -19.68 -54.52
C MET A 1 -43.24 -20.19 -54.00
N ALA A 2 -42.15 -19.44 -54.18
CA ALA A 2 -40.82 -19.83 -53.72
C ALA A 2 -40.70 -19.67 -52.19
N ARG A 3 -40.21 -20.70 -51.49
CA ARG A 3 -39.97 -20.64 -50.04
C ARG A 3 -38.82 -19.68 -49.74
N LYS A 4 -38.97 -18.85 -48.69
CA LYS A 4 -37.93 -17.92 -48.24
C LYS A 4 -36.68 -18.72 -47.79
N PRO A 5 -35.47 -18.33 -48.21
CA PRO A 5 -34.24 -18.93 -47.71
C PRO A 5 -33.95 -18.34 -46.33
N GLU A 6 -34.34 -19.03 -45.28
CA GLU A 6 -33.85 -18.72 -43.93
C GLU A 6 -32.48 -19.40 -43.75
N TYR A 7 -31.57 -18.71 -43.05
CA TYR A 7 -30.24 -19.15 -42.60
C TYR A 7 -29.08 -18.97 -43.62
N LYS A 8 -28.55 -17.73 -43.66
CA LYS A 8 -27.43 -17.29 -44.50
C LYS A 8 -26.02 -17.66 -43.97
N ASN A 9 -25.92 -18.53 -42.96
CA ASN A 9 -24.67 -19.15 -42.47
C ASN A 9 -24.98 -20.09 -41.28
N PRO A 10 -25.29 -21.38 -41.50
CA PRO A 10 -25.44 -22.31 -40.39
C PRO A 10 -24.06 -22.59 -39.79
N ARG A 11 -23.81 -22.15 -38.54
CA ARG A 11 -22.71 -22.70 -37.75
C ARG A 11 -23.06 -24.15 -37.43
N THR A 12 -22.27 -25.09 -37.93
CA THR A 12 -22.47 -26.52 -37.69
C THR A 12 -22.06 -26.84 -36.26
N PHE A 13 -22.99 -27.29 -35.43
CA PHE A 13 -22.70 -27.84 -34.11
C PHE A 13 -23.04 -29.33 -34.14
N SER A 14 -22.08 -30.19 -33.80
CA SER A 14 -22.31 -31.62 -33.62
C SER A 14 -22.74 -31.88 -32.18
N VAL A 15 -23.92 -32.45 -31.99
CA VAL A 15 -24.42 -32.86 -30.67
C VAL A 15 -24.44 -34.38 -30.63
N THR A 16 -23.69 -34.96 -29.72
CA THR A 16 -23.79 -36.38 -29.36
C THR A 16 -24.82 -36.51 -28.25
N ILE A 17 -25.84 -37.33 -28.48
CA ILE A 17 -26.95 -37.53 -27.54
C ILE A 17 -26.86 -38.97 -27.06
N GLU A 18 -26.89 -39.15 -25.74
CA GLU A 18 -26.95 -40.47 -25.12
C GLU A 18 -28.25 -41.19 -25.50
N ALA A 19 -28.22 -42.53 -25.57
CA ALA A 19 -29.33 -43.32 -26.11
C ALA A 19 -30.66 -43.07 -25.37
N GLU A 20 -30.61 -42.84 -24.06
CA GLU A 20 -31.77 -42.57 -23.20
C GLU A 20 -32.45 -41.24 -23.55
N ILE A 21 -31.67 -40.18 -23.76
CA ILE A 21 -32.16 -38.85 -24.13
C ILE A 21 -32.73 -38.85 -25.56
N LYS A 22 -32.22 -39.74 -26.43
CA LYS A 22 -32.69 -39.85 -27.81
C LYS A 22 -34.16 -40.32 -27.87
N GLU A 23 -34.55 -41.27 -27.03
CA GLU A 23 -35.92 -41.79 -26.99
C GLU A 23 -36.91 -40.70 -26.56
N GLU A 24 -36.58 -39.93 -25.51
CA GLU A 24 -37.38 -38.79 -25.05
C GLU A 24 -37.52 -37.69 -26.12
N ILE A 25 -36.42 -37.39 -26.83
CA ILE A 25 -36.43 -36.41 -27.92
C ILE A 25 -37.26 -36.91 -29.10
N ASP A 26 -37.22 -38.21 -29.42
CA ASP A 26 -38.00 -38.79 -30.51
C ASP A 26 -39.51 -38.78 -30.20
N GLU A 27 -39.89 -39.05 -28.95
CA GLU A 27 -41.26 -38.93 -28.47
C GLU A 27 -41.74 -37.48 -28.52
N PHE A 28 -40.94 -36.53 -28.02
CA PHE A 28 -41.24 -35.10 -28.05
C PHE A 28 -41.29 -34.52 -29.48
N ARG A 29 -40.44 -35.03 -30.38
CA ARG A 29 -40.35 -34.58 -31.77
C ARG A 29 -41.60 -34.94 -32.57
N GLY A 30 -42.14 -36.14 -32.37
CA GLY A 30 -43.18 -36.69 -33.23
C GLY A 30 -42.82 -36.59 -34.71
N LYS A 31 -43.58 -35.78 -35.48
CA LYS A 31 -43.40 -35.58 -36.94
C LYS A 31 -42.44 -34.44 -37.32
N LEU A 32 -41.87 -33.71 -36.36
CA LEU A 32 -40.94 -32.62 -36.65
C LEU A 32 -39.57 -33.15 -37.09
N SER A 33 -38.77 -32.33 -37.77
CA SER A 33 -37.36 -32.65 -38.01
C SER A 33 -36.53 -32.32 -36.76
N TYR A 34 -35.47 -33.09 -36.51
CA TYR A 34 -34.54 -32.85 -35.40
C TYR A 34 -34.03 -31.41 -35.37
N GLY A 35 -33.65 -30.84 -36.52
CA GLY A 35 -33.19 -29.45 -36.59
C GLY A 35 -34.22 -28.45 -36.07
N LYS A 36 -35.52 -28.69 -36.29
CA LYS A 36 -36.60 -27.82 -35.81
C LYS A 36 -36.83 -28.00 -34.31
N VAL A 37 -36.73 -29.22 -33.80
CA VAL A 37 -36.79 -29.51 -32.35
C VAL A 37 -35.63 -28.88 -31.60
N PHE A 38 -34.39 -29.04 -32.07
CA PHE A 38 -33.23 -28.40 -31.45
C PHE A 38 -33.32 -26.87 -31.51
N THR A 39 -33.87 -26.30 -32.59
CA THR A 39 -34.10 -24.85 -32.65
C THR A 39 -35.13 -24.40 -31.62
N MET A 40 -36.19 -25.18 -31.37
CA MET A 40 -37.20 -24.88 -30.35
C MET A 40 -36.64 -25.02 -28.93
N LEU A 41 -35.95 -26.13 -28.64
CA LEU A 41 -35.29 -26.36 -27.36
C LEU A 41 -34.23 -25.28 -27.09
N TRP A 42 -33.41 -24.94 -28.09
CA TRP A 42 -32.47 -23.84 -27.97
C TRP A 42 -33.19 -22.52 -27.67
N ARG A 43 -34.27 -22.18 -28.36
CA ARG A 43 -35.01 -20.93 -28.05
C ARG A 43 -35.62 -20.92 -26.67
N ALA A 44 -36.12 -22.06 -26.19
CA ALA A 44 -36.73 -22.19 -24.87
C ALA A 44 -35.68 -22.10 -23.76
N TYR A 45 -34.53 -22.77 -23.92
CA TYR A 45 -33.56 -22.99 -22.85
C TYR A 45 -32.25 -22.20 -23.02
N LYS A 46 -32.08 -21.41 -24.09
CA LYS A 46 -30.86 -20.62 -24.32
C LYS A 46 -30.48 -19.77 -23.10
N GLY A 47 -31.46 -19.18 -22.42
CA GLY A 47 -31.21 -18.40 -21.21
C GLY A 47 -30.65 -19.24 -20.06
N GLU A 48 -31.15 -20.45 -19.87
CA GLU A 48 -30.69 -21.37 -18.82
C GLU A 48 -29.31 -21.95 -19.15
N VAL A 49 -29.06 -22.32 -20.41
CA VAL A 49 -27.76 -22.80 -20.87
C VAL A 49 -26.68 -21.70 -20.72
N VAL A 50 -27.00 -20.45 -21.09
CA VAL A 50 -26.08 -19.32 -20.91
C VAL A 50 -25.80 -19.08 -19.43
N LYS A 51 -26.83 -19.08 -18.57
CA LYS A 51 -26.67 -18.95 -17.11
C LYS A 51 -25.83 -20.08 -16.51
N ALA A 52 -26.00 -21.32 -16.98
CA ALA A 52 -25.22 -22.45 -16.51
C ALA A 52 -23.73 -22.29 -16.85
N ILE A 53 -23.42 -21.84 -18.07
CA ILE A 53 -22.05 -21.56 -18.51
C ILE A 53 -21.44 -20.40 -17.71
N GLU A 54 -22.19 -19.31 -17.51
CA GLU A 54 -21.74 -18.17 -16.69
C GLU A 54 -21.46 -18.59 -15.25
N LEU A 55 -22.32 -19.41 -14.66
CA LEU A 55 -22.16 -19.91 -13.29
C LEU A 55 -20.93 -20.83 -13.17
N GLU A 56 -20.67 -21.67 -14.17
CA GLU A 56 -19.48 -22.50 -14.21
C GLU A 56 -18.20 -21.66 -14.34
N ASN A 57 -18.19 -20.65 -15.21
CA ASN A 57 -17.07 -19.72 -15.36
C ASN A 57 -16.81 -18.96 -14.06
N LEU A 58 -17.84 -18.42 -13.42
CA LEU A 58 -17.73 -17.73 -12.14
C LEU A 58 -17.19 -18.64 -11.04
N ARG A 59 -17.57 -19.93 -11.02
CA ARG A 59 -17.01 -20.90 -10.07
C ARG A 59 -15.51 -21.11 -10.29
N ARG A 60 -15.07 -21.27 -11.54
CA ARG A 60 -13.65 -21.41 -11.89
C ARG A 60 -12.85 -20.17 -11.50
N GLU A 61 -13.34 -18.99 -11.84
CA GLU A 61 -12.71 -17.72 -11.44
C GLU A 61 -12.61 -17.58 -9.91
N ASN A 62 -13.65 -17.97 -9.17
CA ASN A 62 -13.64 -17.92 -7.71
C ASN A 62 -12.57 -18.86 -7.12
N GLU A 63 -12.42 -20.06 -7.67
CA GLU A 63 -11.38 -21.01 -7.26
C GLU A 63 -9.97 -20.49 -7.57
N GLU A 64 -9.76 -19.89 -8.74
CA GLU A 64 -8.48 -19.27 -9.10
C GLU A 64 -8.15 -18.08 -8.18
N LEU A 65 -9.14 -17.23 -7.89
CA LEU A 65 -8.96 -16.11 -6.96
C LEU A 65 -8.64 -16.60 -5.55
N LYS A 66 -9.29 -17.66 -5.06
CA LYS A 66 -8.97 -18.27 -3.76
C LYS A 66 -7.54 -18.77 -3.71
N LYS A 67 -7.07 -19.49 -4.74
CA LYS A 67 -5.67 -19.95 -4.83
C LYS A 67 -4.70 -18.77 -4.79
N ARG A 68 -4.99 -17.70 -5.55
CA ARG A 68 -4.15 -16.51 -5.59
C ARG A 68 -4.12 -15.77 -4.25
N ILE A 69 -5.24 -15.73 -3.52
CA ILE A 69 -5.30 -15.18 -2.17
C ILE A 69 -4.42 -16.01 -1.21
N GLU A 70 -4.50 -17.34 -1.25
CA GLU A 70 -3.66 -18.20 -0.42
C GLU A 70 -2.16 -18.04 -0.71
N GLU A 71 -1.79 -17.92 -1.99
CA GLU A 71 -0.41 -17.66 -2.40
C GLU A 71 0.09 -16.31 -1.90
N LEU A 72 -0.71 -15.25 -2.03
CA LEU A 72 -0.39 -13.92 -1.54
C LEU A 72 -0.28 -13.90 -0.01
N GLN A 73 -1.17 -14.59 0.71
CA GLN A 73 -1.10 -14.70 2.17
C GLN A 73 0.18 -15.41 2.61
N LYS A 74 0.58 -16.50 1.93
CA LYS A 74 1.86 -17.19 2.20
C LYS A 74 3.05 -16.28 1.94
N LEU A 75 3.00 -15.47 0.87
CA LEU A 75 4.07 -14.52 0.54
C LEU A 75 4.16 -13.40 1.59
N VAL A 76 3.03 -12.83 2.01
CA VAL A 76 2.99 -11.85 3.10
C VAL A 76 3.55 -12.44 4.38
N GLN A 77 3.16 -13.65 4.75
CA GLN A 77 3.69 -14.31 5.95
C GLN A 77 5.21 -14.52 5.86
N ARG A 78 5.72 -14.94 4.70
CA ARG A 78 7.17 -15.09 4.48
C ARG A 78 7.89 -13.76 4.61
N LEU A 79 7.37 -12.68 4.01
CA LEU A 79 7.96 -11.35 4.13
C LEU A 79 7.92 -10.83 5.57
N GLN A 80 6.86 -11.12 6.33
CA GLN A 80 6.77 -10.79 7.75
C GLN A 80 7.78 -11.59 8.58
N ASP A 81 7.94 -12.89 8.31
CA ASP A 81 8.91 -13.74 8.97
C ASP A 81 10.35 -13.33 8.61
N GLU A 82 10.58 -12.91 7.37
CA GLU A 82 11.86 -12.34 6.92
C GLU A 82 12.14 -10.99 7.58
N LEU A 83 11.16 -10.08 7.65
CA LEU A 83 11.27 -8.84 8.43
C LEU A 83 11.57 -9.11 9.91
N ALA A 84 10.95 -10.14 10.49
CA ALA A 84 11.23 -10.55 11.85
C ALA A 84 12.65 -11.12 12.03
N LYS A 85 13.16 -11.85 11.02
CA LYS A 85 14.50 -12.47 11.02
C LYS A 85 15.64 -11.50 10.67
N TYR A 86 15.42 -10.55 9.77
CA TYR A 86 16.42 -9.60 9.26
C TYR A 86 16.58 -8.34 10.12
N GLY A 87 15.83 -8.23 11.21
CA GLY A 87 16.01 -7.17 12.19
C GLY A 87 14.72 -6.40 12.37
N GLY A 88 13.97 -6.77 13.40
CA GLY A 88 13.04 -5.84 14.00
C GLY A 88 13.79 -4.54 14.26
N ILE A 89 13.28 -3.45 13.68
CA ILE A 89 13.70 -2.06 13.89
C ILE A 89 14.46 -1.94 15.22
N SER A 90 15.74 -1.60 15.16
CA SER A 90 16.59 -1.53 16.36
C SER A 90 15.87 -0.73 17.43
N LYS A 91 16.02 -1.07 18.72
CA LYS A 91 15.41 -0.28 19.81
C LYS A 91 15.66 1.22 19.64
N ARG A 92 16.84 1.57 19.11
CA ARG A 92 17.21 2.94 18.74
C ARG A 92 16.38 3.51 17.59
N GLU A 93 16.13 2.76 16.54
CA GLU A 93 15.32 3.20 15.38
C GLU A 93 13.84 3.33 15.74
N ARG A 94 13.30 2.48 16.63
CA ARG A 94 11.93 2.65 17.17
C ARG A 94 11.85 3.92 18.01
N GLU A 95 12.79 4.10 18.93
CA GLU A 95 12.89 5.33 19.73
C GLU A 95 13.03 6.57 18.82
N ALA A 96 13.78 6.49 17.73
CA ALA A 96 13.93 7.58 16.76
C ALA A 96 12.63 7.88 16.00
N LEU A 97 11.89 6.86 15.59
CA LEU A 97 10.60 7.01 14.91
C LEU A 97 9.56 7.64 15.83
N ASP A 98 9.42 7.11 17.05
CA ASP A 98 8.47 7.64 18.04
C ASP A 98 8.78 9.10 18.38
N LEU A 99 10.06 9.42 18.65
CA LEU A 99 10.50 10.79 18.90
C LEU A 99 10.31 11.71 17.69
N ARG A 100 10.53 11.21 16.48
CA ARG A 100 10.32 11.97 15.25
C ARG A 100 8.84 12.31 15.11
N GLU A 101 7.94 11.36 15.28
CA GLU A 101 6.50 11.61 15.17
C GLU A 101 6.04 12.65 16.20
N GLU A 102 6.45 12.53 17.46
CA GLU A 102 6.08 13.49 18.50
C GLU A 102 6.65 14.88 18.23
N ALA A 103 7.92 14.97 17.87
CA ALA A 103 8.56 16.24 17.51
C ALA A 103 7.88 16.88 16.30
N TRP A 104 7.49 16.08 15.31
CA TRP A 104 6.80 16.54 14.12
C TRP A 104 5.41 17.05 14.45
N ARG A 105 4.62 16.36 15.29
CA ARG A 105 3.31 16.85 15.75
C ARG A 105 3.41 18.21 16.47
N ILE A 106 4.44 18.38 17.31
CA ILE A 106 4.69 19.65 18.00
C ILE A 106 5.02 20.76 17.00
N LEU A 107 5.91 20.48 16.03
CA LEU A 107 6.37 21.47 15.07
C LEU A 107 5.36 21.77 13.94
N ASP A 108 4.35 20.92 13.74
CA ASP A 108 3.21 21.23 12.87
C ASP A 108 2.36 22.38 13.45
N VAL A 109 2.24 22.43 14.79
CA VAL A 109 1.53 23.51 15.49
C VAL A 109 2.43 24.74 15.65
N HIS A 110 3.72 24.52 15.90
CA HIS A 110 4.71 25.57 16.13
C HIS A 110 5.88 25.43 15.15
N SER A 111 5.87 26.21 14.07
CA SER A 111 6.91 26.19 13.03
C SER A 111 8.34 26.36 13.57
N GLU A 112 8.50 27.08 14.68
CA GLU A 112 9.76 27.22 15.41
C GLU A 112 9.52 27.24 16.92
N LEU A 113 10.37 26.54 17.67
CA LEU A 113 10.31 26.52 19.13
C LEU A 113 11.67 26.73 19.76
N LYS A 114 11.70 27.29 20.97
CA LYS A 114 12.91 27.22 21.80
C LYS A 114 13.08 25.80 22.31
N LEU A 115 14.32 25.40 22.52
CA LEU A 115 14.69 24.06 22.96
C LEU A 115 14.05 23.69 24.31
N ILE A 116 13.91 24.66 25.22
CA ILE A 116 13.18 24.49 26.48
C ILE A 116 11.70 24.17 26.29
N ASP A 117 11.03 24.89 25.39
CA ASP A 117 9.60 24.73 25.14
C ASP A 117 9.34 23.42 24.40
N PHE A 118 10.24 23.05 23.49
CA PHE A 118 10.25 21.77 22.79
C PHE A 118 10.35 20.58 23.77
N PHE A 119 11.28 20.61 24.72
CA PHE A 119 11.38 19.51 25.71
C PHE A 119 10.20 19.46 26.68
N ARG A 120 9.62 20.60 27.05
CA ARG A 120 8.40 20.63 27.86
C ARG A 120 7.23 19.98 27.13
N MET A 121 7.10 20.24 25.83
CA MET A 121 6.06 19.62 24.99
C MET A 121 6.31 18.13 24.74
N LEU A 122 7.57 17.67 24.75
CA LEU A 122 7.94 16.24 24.78
C LEU A 122 7.75 15.59 26.17
N GLY A 123 7.17 16.29 27.14
CA GLY A 123 6.82 15.74 28.45
C GLY A 123 7.96 15.69 29.47
N TRP A 124 9.07 16.40 29.24
CA TRP A 124 10.16 16.46 30.20
C TRP A 124 9.79 17.38 31.37
N SER A 125 9.84 16.84 32.59
CA SER A 125 9.44 17.53 33.81
C SER A 125 10.60 18.19 34.56
N GLU A 126 11.85 17.92 34.14
CA GLU A 126 13.03 18.48 34.78
C GLU A 126 13.18 19.98 34.54
N MET A 127 13.72 20.70 35.52
CA MET A 127 13.95 22.15 35.44
C MET A 127 15.38 22.53 35.77
N GLY A 128 15.84 23.65 35.19
CA GLY A 128 17.14 24.24 35.50
C GLY A 128 18.32 23.43 34.94
N GLU A 129 19.27 23.10 35.82
CA GLU A 129 20.56 22.53 35.43
C GLU A 129 20.49 21.04 35.02
N THR A 130 19.54 20.29 35.60
CA THR A 130 19.27 18.90 35.20
C THR A 130 18.70 18.83 33.78
N LEU A 131 17.79 19.73 33.43
CA LEU A 131 17.26 19.86 32.07
C LEU A 131 18.38 20.20 31.08
N LYS A 132 19.28 21.12 31.45
CA LYS A 132 20.43 21.49 30.59
C LYS A 132 21.35 20.29 30.33
N LYS A 133 21.67 19.49 31.35
CA LYS A 133 22.49 18.28 31.18
C LYS A 133 21.79 17.25 30.29
N LYS A 134 20.48 17.03 30.47
CA LYS A 134 19.71 16.13 29.60
C LYS A 134 19.64 16.63 28.16
N ALA A 135 19.47 17.94 27.97
CA ALA A 135 19.51 18.58 26.66
C ALA A 135 20.85 18.34 25.96
N GLU A 136 21.98 18.52 26.65
CA GLU A 136 23.31 18.25 26.11
C GLU A 136 23.49 16.79 25.70
N VAL A 137 23.04 15.85 26.53
CA VAL A 137 23.10 14.41 26.22
C VAL A 137 22.23 14.08 25.01
N PHE A 138 21.03 14.63 24.93
CA PHE A 138 20.12 14.43 23.81
C PHE A 138 20.70 14.98 22.50
N LEU A 139 21.23 16.20 22.52
CA LEU A 139 21.87 16.81 21.36
C LEU A 139 23.08 15.99 20.89
N ARG A 140 23.94 15.53 21.81
CA ARG A 140 25.08 14.67 21.46
C ARG A 140 24.67 13.30 20.91
N ARG A 141 23.54 12.77 21.35
CA ARG A 141 23.05 11.45 20.94
C ARG A 141 22.45 11.47 19.54
N TRP A 142 21.67 12.50 19.22
CA TRP A 142 20.82 12.52 18.03
C TRP A 142 21.22 13.54 16.96
N PHE A 143 22.04 14.53 17.29
CA PHE A 143 22.41 15.59 16.37
C PHE A 143 23.90 15.58 16.05
N ARG A 144 24.23 15.90 14.80
CA ARG A 144 25.59 16.19 14.34
C ARG A 144 25.83 17.69 14.35
N ASP A 145 27.05 18.08 14.68
CA ASP A 145 27.44 19.48 14.76
C ASP A 145 27.97 19.98 13.41
N GLU A 146 27.27 20.93 12.81
CA GLU A 146 27.64 21.61 11.56
C GLU A 146 27.97 23.09 11.81
N GLY A 147 28.60 23.38 12.96
CA GLY A 147 29.05 24.72 13.32
C GLY A 147 27.90 25.54 13.91
N LYS A 148 27.24 26.35 13.08
CA LYS A 148 26.13 27.23 13.53
C LYS A 148 24.83 26.44 13.79
N TYR A 149 24.68 25.27 13.17
CA TYR A 149 23.50 24.42 13.28
C TYR A 149 23.86 23.04 13.83
N LEU A 150 22.93 22.43 14.54
CA LEU A 150 22.95 21.00 14.83
C LEU A 150 21.88 20.32 13.98
N VAL A 151 22.25 19.28 13.25
CA VAL A 151 21.36 18.59 12.30
C VAL A 151 21.15 17.15 12.74
N SER A 152 19.89 16.72 12.78
CA SER A 152 19.51 15.32 12.99
C SER A 152 18.77 14.82 11.76
N GLU A 153 19.46 14.03 10.93
CA GLU A 153 18.85 13.35 9.78
C GLU A 153 17.82 12.30 10.23
N GLU A 154 18.12 11.57 11.32
CA GLU A 154 17.26 10.54 11.90
C GLU A 154 15.91 11.12 12.38
N LEU A 155 15.94 12.29 13.04
CA LEU A 155 14.73 12.96 13.55
C LEU A 155 14.12 13.96 12.55
N GLY A 156 14.85 14.33 11.49
CA GLY A 156 14.45 15.38 10.55
C GLY A 156 14.34 16.76 11.21
N LEU A 157 15.28 17.08 12.11
CA LEU A 157 15.27 18.31 12.92
C LEU A 157 16.57 19.10 12.75
N VAL A 158 16.47 20.42 12.86
CA VAL A 158 17.60 21.35 12.89
C VAL A 158 17.51 22.23 14.12
N VAL A 159 18.63 22.41 14.81
CA VAL A 159 18.76 23.36 15.92
C VAL A 159 19.72 24.47 15.55
N GLU A 160 19.27 25.72 15.57
CA GLU A 160 20.13 26.90 15.40
C GLU A 160 20.79 27.29 16.73
N LYS A 161 22.11 27.25 16.76
CA LYS A 161 22.89 27.75 17.90
C LYS A 161 22.96 29.27 17.86
N LYS A 162 22.72 29.88 19.01
CA LYS A 162 22.98 31.29 19.24
C LYS A 162 24.03 31.41 20.34
N LEU A 163 25.19 31.97 20.01
CA LEU A 163 26.34 32.06 20.91
C LEU A 163 26.05 32.94 22.14
N ASP A 164 25.12 33.89 22.00
CA ASP A 164 24.79 34.86 23.05
C ASP A 164 23.78 34.35 24.08
N VAL A 165 23.24 33.13 23.89
CA VAL A 165 22.23 32.54 24.77
C VAL A 165 22.54 31.08 25.11
N GLY A 166 22.14 30.66 26.30
CA GLY A 166 22.32 29.28 26.74
C GLY A 166 21.59 28.25 25.86
N ILE A 167 22.03 27.00 25.88
CA ILE A 167 21.54 25.87 25.06
C ILE A 167 20.01 25.76 25.03
N LEU A 168 19.34 26.04 26.16
CA LEU A 168 17.89 25.96 26.30
C LEU A 168 17.13 27.03 25.49
N ALA A 169 17.80 28.11 25.08
CA ALA A 169 17.23 29.19 24.27
C ALA A 169 17.51 29.04 22.77
N TRP A 170 18.21 27.98 22.36
CA TRP A 170 18.41 27.65 20.94
C TRP A 170 17.08 27.30 20.28
N ARG A 171 17.00 27.47 18.95
CA ARG A 171 15.75 27.28 18.20
C ARG A 171 15.74 25.95 17.47
N VAL A 172 14.67 25.19 17.62
CA VAL A 172 14.41 23.92 16.93
C VAL A 172 13.42 24.17 15.80
N ARG A 173 13.72 23.65 14.61
CA ARG A 173 12.87 23.69 13.41
C ARG A 173 12.93 22.35 12.69
N ARG A 174 11.95 22.10 11.82
CA ARG A 174 12.02 20.95 10.90
C ARG A 174 13.14 21.13 9.89
N LEU A 175 13.78 20.02 9.55
CA LEU A 175 14.64 19.93 8.38
C LEU A 175 13.73 20.02 7.14
N ALA A 176 13.87 21.07 6.34
CA ALA A 176 13.10 21.22 5.11
C ALA A 176 13.42 20.05 4.15
N PRO A 177 12.41 19.48 3.45
CA PRO A 177 12.63 18.37 2.50
C PRO A 177 13.32 18.80 1.20
N ASP A 178 13.50 20.10 0.98
CA ASP A 178 14.40 20.66 -0.03
C ASP A 178 15.53 21.33 0.72
N VAL A 179 16.79 21.22 0.26
CA VAL A 179 17.93 21.77 1.01
C VAL A 179 19.32 21.22 0.67
N ASP A 180 19.61 20.90 -0.60
CA ASP A 180 20.99 20.89 -1.17
C ASP A 180 21.72 22.26 -1.02
N SER A 181 21.15 23.26 -0.35
CA SER A 181 21.69 24.62 -0.20
C SER A 181 22.56 24.84 1.03
N PHE A 182 22.87 23.82 1.84
CA PHE A 182 23.92 23.93 2.86
C PHE A 182 25.33 23.62 2.30
N ARG A 183 25.44 23.16 1.05
CA ARG A 183 26.73 22.79 0.42
C ARG A 183 27.39 23.88 -0.44
N THR A 184 26.77 25.05 -0.62
CA THR A 184 27.30 26.08 -1.53
C THR A 184 27.45 27.43 -0.85
N THR A 185 28.49 27.57 -0.02
CA THR A 185 29.37 28.76 -0.04
C THR A 185 30.54 28.58 0.94
N LYS A 186 31.65 28.04 0.45
CA LYS A 186 33.05 28.47 0.72
C LYS A 186 34.02 27.42 0.19
N VAL A 187 34.18 27.37 -1.13
CA VAL A 187 35.48 27.06 -1.73
C VAL A 187 35.74 28.13 -2.77
N GLY A 188 36.27 29.25 -2.28
CA GLY A 188 36.95 30.26 -3.09
C GLY A 188 38.42 30.25 -2.69
N VAL A 189 39.13 29.19 -3.06
CA VAL A 189 40.59 29.21 -3.19
C VAL A 189 40.83 29.23 -4.68
N VAL A 190 41.32 30.35 -5.23
CA VAL A 190 42.33 30.38 -6.30
C VAL A 190 43.01 31.76 -6.25
N VAL A 191 44.31 31.70 -5.91
CA VAL A 191 45.49 32.49 -6.35
C VAL A 191 45.35 34.00 -6.50
#